data_AF-A0A0L1L045-F1
#
_entry.id   AF-A0A0L1L045-F1
#
_cell.length_a   1.000
_cell.length_b   1.000
_cell.length_c   1.000
_cell.angle_alpha   90.00
_cell.angle_beta   90.00
_cell.angle_gamma   90.00
#
_symmetry.space_group_name_H-M   'P 1'
#
loop_
_entity.id
_entity.type
_entity.pdbx_description
1 polymer ?
#
loop_
_entity_poly.entity_id
_entity_poly.type
_entity_poly.pdbx_seq_one_letter_code
_entity_poly.pdbx_strand_id
1 'polypeptide(L)'
;MATGALGLGSYQSVIAGTHTKSIAAVFYPLSNYHIYLLENDKTVRESFLVRDKIFDNRMPDGAIVNGHFRLIPTKRLAWHYDRVMTGLRRRTIITKRLERQKLINERVIAEARQNNLPDPRTLLHTPDADAYFRPLKFTGNHWPNFWQHPTKEHLVPHPEWRRYPHLGGITRVIDAPKPLTTHY
;
A
#
# COMPACT_ATOMS: atom_id res chain seq x y z
N MET A 1 30.53 1.32 -0.85
CA MET A 1 29.28 0.95 -1.54
C MET A 1 29.43 1.32 -2.99
N ALA A 2 29.22 0.39 -3.93
CA ALA A 2 29.13 0.76 -5.34
C ALA A 2 27.91 1.68 -5.54
N THR A 3 28.12 2.82 -6.19
CA THR A 3 27.10 3.87 -6.44
C THR A 3 25.93 3.42 -7.32
N GLY A 4 25.97 2.19 -7.86
CA GLY A 4 24.94 1.62 -8.72
C GLY A 4 23.55 1.59 -8.06
N ALA A 5 23.47 1.47 -6.73
CA ALA A 5 22.19 1.50 -6.01
C ALA A 5 21.41 2.82 -6.18
N LEU A 6 22.08 3.92 -6.51
CA LEU A 6 21.47 5.24 -6.74
C LEU A 6 20.97 5.45 -8.18
N GLY A 7 21.17 4.47 -9.08
CA GLY A 7 20.77 4.58 -10.48
C GLY A 7 21.66 5.52 -11.31
N LEU A 8 22.90 5.76 -10.90
CA LEU A 8 23.88 6.60 -11.61
C LEU A 8 24.87 5.79 -12.47
N GLY A 9 24.81 4.47 -12.41
CA GLY A 9 25.87 3.60 -12.90
C GLY A 9 26.80 3.14 -11.76
N SER A 10 27.45 2.00 -11.98
CA SER A 10 28.41 1.40 -11.06
C SER A 10 29.83 1.88 -11.37
N TYR A 11 30.79 1.54 -10.50
CA TYR A 11 32.20 1.81 -10.78
C TYR A 11 32.67 1.15 -12.09
N GLN A 12 32.11 -0.01 -12.43
CA GLN A 12 32.42 -0.72 -13.69
C GLN A 12 32.07 0.12 -14.93
N SER A 13 30.91 0.78 -14.95
CA SER A 13 30.53 1.65 -16.08
C SER A 13 31.39 2.91 -16.16
N VAL A 14 31.90 3.39 -15.02
CA VAL A 14 32.84 4.53 -14.98
C VAL A 14 34.19 4.11 -15.57
N ILE A 15 34.73 2.96 -15.16
CA ILE A 15 35.99 2.42 -15.67
C ILE A 15 35.89 2.13 -17.17
N ALA A 16 34.76 1.60 -17.62
CA ALA A 16 34.52 1.32 -19.03
C ALA A 16 34.33 2.57 -19.90
N GLY A 17 34.33 3.79 -19.31
CA GLY A 17 34.15 5.03 -20.06
C GLY A 17 32.79 5.14 -20.75
N THR A 18 31.76 4.46 -20.24
CA THR A 18 30.45 4.41 -20.91
C THR A 18 29.77 5.78 -20.87
N HIS A 19 29.48 6.35 -22.05
CA HIS A 19 28.76 7.61 -22.16
C HIS A 19 27.24 7.41 -21.94
N THR A 20 26.77 7.71 -20.74
CA THR A 20 25.34 7.63 -20.37
C THR A 20 24.56 8.93 -20.58
N LYS A 21 25.18 9.96 -21.17
CA LYS A 21 24.57 11.28 -21.39
C LYS A 21 23.36 11.28 -22.33
N SER A 22 23.13 10.20 -23.08
CA SER A 22 22.02 10.09 -24.04
C SER A 22 20.73 9.46 -23.48
N ILE A 23 20.68 9.11 -22.18
CA ILE A 23 19.45 8.55 -21.62
C ILE A 23 18.39 9.64 -21.58
N ALA A 24 17.35 9.48 -22.40
CA ALA A 24 16.25 10.41 -22.49
C ALA A 24 15.56 10.58 -21.12
N ALA A 25 15.23 11.81 -20.78
CA ALA A 25 14.42 12.11 -19.61
C ALA A 25 12.98 11.67 -19.90
N VAL A 26 12.49 10.68 -19.15
CA VAL A 26 11.13 10.15 -19.31
C VAL A 26 10.37 10.35 -18.00
N PHE A 27 9.09 10.73 -18.12
CA PHE A 27 8.19 10.79 -16.98
C PHE A 27 7.97 9.39 -16.41
N TYR A 28 8.15 9.24 -15.09
CA TYR A 28 7.95 7.96 -14.40
C TYR A 28 7.03 8.14 -13.18
N PRO A 29 5.89 7.44 -13.10
CA PRO A 29 5.06 7.46 -11.91
C PRO A 29 5.81 6.82 -10.73
N LEU A 30 6.00 7.58 -9.67
CA LEU A 30 6.84 7.21 -8.52
C LEU A 30 6.16 6.21 -7.56
N SER A 31 5.01 5.64 -7.93
CA SER A 31 4.14 4.86 -7.05
C SER A 31 4.89 3.72 -6.35
N ASN A 32 5.65 2.91 -7.10
CA ASN A 32 6.42 1.81 -6.50
C ASN A 32 7.51 2.30 -5.55
N TYR A 33 8.21 3.40 -5.86
CA TYR A 33 9.20 3.97 -4.94
C TYR A 33 8.54 4.45 -3.65
N HIS A 34 7.34 5.03 -3.73
CA HIS A 34 6.58 5.42 -2.55
C HIS A 34 6.12 4.22 -1.71
N ILE A 35 5.65 3.14 -2.35
CA ILE A 35 5.28 1.89 -1.67
C ILE A 35 6.50 1.31 -0.95
N TYR A 36 7.63 1.13 -1.64
CA TYR A 36 8.85 0.60 -1.03
C TYR A 36 9.39 1.48 0.10
N LEU A 37 9.27 2.81 -0.03
CA LEU A 37 9.68 3.72 1.03
C LEU A 37 8.80 3.54 2.28
N LEU A 38 7.48 3.39 2.10
CA LEU A 38 6.54 3.17 3.20
C LEU A 38 6.81 1.85 3.92
N GLU A 39 6.97 0.77 3.17
CA GLU A 39 7.29 -0.56 3.71
C GLU A 39 8.63 -0.56 4.45
N ASN A 40 9.65 0.10 3.89
CA ASN A 40 10.95 0.20 4.51
C ASN A 40 10.91 1.05 5.78
N ASP A 41 10.17 2.17 5.78
CA ASP A 41 10.03 3.01 6.98
C ASP A 41 9.32 2.26 8.12
N LYS A 42 8.28 1.48 7.81
CA LYS A 42 7.63 0.58 8.76
C LYS A 42 8.64 -0.41 9.35
N THR A 43 9.41 -1.08 8.50
CA THR A 43 10.43 -2.06 8.91
C THR A 43 11.51 -1.42 9.79
N VAL A 44 11.95 -0.21 9.47
CA VAL A 44 12.93 0.54 10.28
C VAL A 44 12.36 0.89 11.64
N ARG A 45 11.13 1.42 11.72
CA ARG A 45 10.46 1.72 12.99
C ARG A 45 10.30 0.48 13.86
N GLU A 46 9.88 -0.64 13.28
CA GLU A 46 9.78 -1.92 13.98
C GLU A 46 11.15 -2.40 14.48
N SER A 47 12.21 -2.20 13.69
CA SER A 47 13.58 -2.56 14.08
C SER A 47 14.08 -1.73 15.27
N PHE A 48 13.76 -0.43 15.31
CA PHE A 48 14.02 0.43 16.48
C PHE A 48 13.22 -0.04 17.69
N LEU A 49 11.92 -0.29 17.52
CA LEU A 49 11.05 -0.77 18.59
C LEU A 49 11.60 -2.04 19.22
N VAL A 50 12.01 -3.03 18.42
CA VAL A 50 12.60 -4.29 18.91
C VAL A 50 13.92 -4.05 19.65
N ARG A 51 14.80 -3.20 19.10
CA ARG A 51 16.09 -2.87 19.71
C ARG A 51 15.94 -2.22 21.09
N ASP A 52 14.90 -1.41 21.25
CA ASP A 52 14.66 -0.57 22.41
C ASP A 52 13.60 -1.13 23.36
N LYS A 53 13.19 -2.40 23.18
CA LYS A 53 12.33 -3.07 24.16
C LYS A 53 13.01 -3.15 25.51
N ILE A 54 12.29 -2.74 26.54
CA ILE A 54 12.69 -2.82 27.95
C ILE A 54 11.83 -3.91 28.62
N PHE A 55 12.37 -4.56 29.65
CA PHE A 55 11.60 -5.45 30.51
C PHE A 55 10.61 -4.63 31.33
N ASP A 56 9.35 -5.07 31.29
CA ASP A 56 8.22 -4.52 32.03
C ASP A 56 7.36 -5.70 32.48
N ASN A 57 7.93 -6.49 33.40
CA ASN A 57 7.30 -7.68 33.95
C ASN A 57 6.32 -7.25 35.04
N ARG A 58 5.08 -7.72 34.91
CA ARG A 58 3.99 -7.43 35.87
C ARG A 58 3.92 -8.41 37.03
N MET A 59 4.63 -9.53 36.92
CA MET A 59 4.69 -10.55 37.97
C MET A 59 5.88 -10.30 38.88
N PRO A 60 5.74 -10.51 40.21
CA PRO A 60 6.76 -10.18 41.19
C PRO A 60 8.08 -10.92 40.94
N ASP A 61 8.03 -12.19 40.54
CA ASP A 61 9.22 -13.03 40.30
C ASP A 61 10.13 -12.49 39.18
N GLY A 62 9.55 -11.77 38.22
CA GLY A 62 10.27 -11.18 37.10
C GLY A 62 10.66 -9.71 37.33
N ALA A 63 10.26 -9.10 38.44
CA ALA A 63 10.40 -7.65 38.64
C ALA A 63 11.87 -7.19 38.75
N ILE A 64 12.78 -8.09 39.15
CA ILE A 64 14.21 -7.79 39.33
C ILE A 64 14.92 -7.30 38.05
N VAL A 65 14.44 -7.70 36.88
CA VAL A 65 15.02 -7.28 35.59
C VAL A 65 14.27 -6.11 34.94
N ASN A 66 13.24 -5.56 35.58
CA ASN A 66 12.51 -4.41 35.05
C ASN A 66 13.45 -3.20 34.91
N GLY A 67 13.25 -2.42 33.84
CA GLY A 67 14.14 -1.30 33.50
C GLY A 67 15.39 -1.69 32.70
N HIS A 68 15.74 -2.97 32.62
CA HIS A 68 16.80 -3.44 31.71
C HIS A 68 16.27 -3.66 30.29
N PHE A 69 17.13 -3.44 29.28
CA PHE A 69 16.81 -3.82 27.90
C PHE A 69 16.56 -5.33 27.77
N ARG A 70 15.60 -5.71 26.93
CA ARG A 70 15.31 -7.12 26.64
C ARG A 70 16.43 -7.83 25.88
N LEU A 71 17.22 -7.07 25.12
CA LEU A 71 18.40 -7.58 24.43
C LEU A 71 19.64 -7.33 25.27
N ILE A 72 20.48 -8.35 25.42
CA ILE A 72 21.82 -8.20 26.00
C ILE A 72 22.64 -7.21 25.16
N PRO A 73 23.58 -6.45 25.76
CA PRO A 73 24.29 -5.36 25.07
C PRO A 73 24.96 -5.75 23.75
N THR A 74 25.62 -6.92 23.70
CA THR A 74 26.28 -7.41 22.47
C THR A 74 25.30 -7.71 21.34
N LYS A 75 24.19 -8.39 21.64
CA LYS A 75 23.12 -8.65 20.66
C LYS A 75 22.41 -7.37 20.25
N ARG A 76 22.20 -6.43 21.18
CA ARG A 76 21.60 -5.12 20.89
C ARG A 76 22.47 -4.30 19.94
N LEU A 77 23.79 -4.31 20.14
CA LEU A 77 24.76 -3.67 19.26
C LEU A 77 24.77 -4.31 17.86
N ALA A 78 24.83 -5.64 17.79
CA ALA A 78 24.75 -6.37 16.53
C ALA A 78 23.44 -6.07 15.78
N TRP A 79 22.30 -6.05 16.48
CA TRP A 79 21.00 -5.69 15.90
C TRP A 79 20.98 -4.27 15.36
N HIS A 80 21.58 -3.32 16.09
CA HIS A 80 21.69 -1.94 15.63
C HIS A 80 22.42 -1.85 14.28
N TYR A 81 23.60 -2.47 14.17
CA TYR A 81 24.38 -2.41 12.93
C TYR A 81 23.77 -3.21 11.77
N ASP A 82 23.25 -4.41 12.06
CA ASP A 82 22.72 -5.29 11.01
C ASP A 82 21.35 -4.83 10.51
N ARG A 83 20.41 -4.52 11.42
CA ARG A 83 19.01 -4.25 11.06
C ARG A 83 18.71 -2.77 10.95
N VAL A 84 18.99 -2.01 12.00
CA VAL A 84 18.64 -0.59 12.05
C VAL A 84 19.44 0.20 11.01
N MET A 85 20.77 0.08 11.03
CA MET A 85 21.63 0.85 10.12
C MET A 85 21.47 0.42 8.66
N THR A 86 21.32 -0.88 8.37
CA THR A 86 21.04 -1.34 7.00
C THR A 86 19.69 -0.85 6.51
N GLY A 87 18.65 -0.89 7.35
CA GLY A 87 17.34 -0.36 7.04
C GLY A 87 17.40 1.14 6.70
N LEU A 88 18.08 1.94 7.54
CA LEU A 88 18.29 3.37 7.29
C LEU A 88 19.02 3.62 5.97
N ARG A 89 20.09 2.87 5.66
CA ARG A 89 20.80 2.99 4.37
C ARG A 89 19.89 2.71 3.18
N ARG A 90 19.05 1.67 3.26
CA ARG A 90 18.06 1.34 2.22
C ARG A 90 17.05 2.48 2.05
N ARG A 91 16.52 3.02 3.15
CA ARG A 91 15.64 4.20 3.15
C ARG A 91 16.29 5.37 2.42
N THR A 92 17.53 5.71 2.77
CA THR A 92 18.28 6.80 2.13
C THR A 92 18.45 6.58 0.63
N ILE A 93 18.77 5.36 0.19
CA ILE A 93 18.90 5.03 -1.24
C ILE A 93 17.57 5.25 -1.97
N ILE A 94 16.47 4.75 -1.44
CA ILE A 94 15.13 4.90 -2.04
C ILE A 94 14.75 6.38 -2.13
N THR A 95 14.94 7.14 -1.04
CA THR A 95 14.68 8.58 -1.01
C THR A 95 15.49 9.32 -2.06
N LYS A 96 16.79 9.01 -2.20
CA LYS A 96 17.65 9.67 -3.19
C LYS A 96 17.23 9.37 -4.63
N ARG A 97 16.80 8.14 -4.92
CA ARG A 97 16.24 7.78 -6.24
C ARG A 97 14.94 8.55 -6.52
N LEU A 98 14.09 8.66 -5.50
CA LEU A 98 12.80 9.35 -5.59
C LEU A 98 13.00 10.86 -5.82
N GLU A 99 13.85 11.52 -5.04
CA GLU A 99 14.21 12.94 -5.23
C GLU A 99 14.73 13.20 -6.64
N ARG A 100 15.62 12.34 -7.14
CA ARG A 100 16.16 12.47 -8.50
C ARG A 100 15.09 12.34 -9.57
N GLN A 101 14.22 11.34 -9.46
CA GLN A 101 13.18 11.12 -10.46
C GLN A 101 12.09 12.20 -10.38
N LYS A 102 11.84 12.82 -9.22
CA LYS A 102 11.00 14.03 -9.12
C LYS A 102 11.56 15.18 -9.96
N LEU A 103 12.85 15.47 -9.83
CA LEU A 103 13.52 16.51 -10.62
C LEU A 103 13.44 16.22 -12.13
N ILE A 104 13.58 14.94 -12.53
CA ILE A 104 13.42 14.53 -13.94
C ILE A 104 11.97 14.76 -14.40
N ASN A 105 10.98 14.30 -13.62
CA ASN A 105 9.57 14.47 -13.94
C ASN A 105 9.18 15.96 -14.07
N GLU A 106 9.69 16.83 -13.19
CA GLU A 106 9.46 18.28 -13.24
C GLU A 106 10.01 18.89 -14.53
N ARG A 107 11.22 18.48 -14.96
CA ARG A 107 11.80 18.90 -16.24
C ARG A 107 10.96 18.44 -17.44
N VAL A 108 10.55 17.17 -17.46
CA VAL A 108 9.72 16.61 -18.55
C VAL A 108 8.37 17.32 -18.64
N ILE A 109 7.76 17.65 -17.50
CA ILE A 109 6.49 18.40 -17.47
C ILE A 109 6.70 19.85 -17.96
N ALA A 110 7.78 20.50 -17.56
CA ALA A 110 8.10 21.84 -18.02
C ALA A 110 8.33 21.88 -19.54
N GLU A 111 9.06 20.91 -20.07
CA GLU A 111 9.29 20.75 -21.52
C GLU A 111 7.98 20.47 -22.28
N ALA A 112 7.13 19.57 -21.76
CA ALA A 112 5.81 19.33 -22.35
C ALA A 112 4.96 20.61 -22.41
N ARG A 113 4.98 21.44 -21.35
CA ARG A 113 4.28 22.72 -21.33
C ARG A 113 4.84 23.73 -22.34
N GLN A 114 6.17 23.81 -22.45
CA GLN A 114 6.82 24.70 -23.42
C GLN A 114 6.49 24.32 -24.87
N ASN A 115 6.38 23.02 -25.13
CA ASN A 115 6.09 22.48 -26.47
C ASN A 115 4.59 22.29 -26.75
N ASN A 116 3.69 22.79 -25.88
CA ASN A 116 2.23 22.59 -25.97
C ASN A 116 1.80 21.11 -26.12
N LEU A 117 2.55 20.20 -25.52
CA LEU A 117 2.25 18.77 -25.46
C LEU A 117 1.32 18.46 -24.28
N PRO A 118 0.52 17.37 -24.34
CA PRO A 118 -0.32 16.96 -23.22
C PRO A 118 0.53 16.66 -21.97
N ASP A 119 0.01 17.03 -20.79
CA ASP A 119 0.67 16.72 -19.52
C ASP A 119 0.86 15.20 -19.39
N PRO A 120 2.09 14.69 -19.23
CA PRO A 120 2.38 13.26 -19.11
C PRO A 120 1.58 12.53 -18.02
N ARG A 121 1.10 13.26 -17.01
CA ARG A 121 0.25 12.70 -15.94
C ARG A 121 -1.10 12.23 -16.47
N THR A 122 -1.62 12.85 -17.53
CA THR A 122 -2.92 12.47 -18.12
C THR A 122 -2.87 11.10 -18.79
N LEU A 123 -1.69 10.67 -19.25
CA LEU A 123 -1.45 9.35 -19.84
C LEU A 123 -1.64 8.19 -18.83
N LEU A 124 -1.65 8.48 -17.54
CA LEU A 124 -1.87 7.47 -16.49
C LEU A 124 -3.35 7.18 -16.25
N HIS A 125 -4.26 7.99 -16.78
CA HIS A 125 -5.69 7.79 -16.57
C HIS A 125 -6.19 6.65 -17.46
N THR A 126 -6.77 5.62 -16.85
CA THR A 126 -7.33 4.48 -17.57
C THR A 126 -8.87 4.48 -17.50
N PRO A 127 -9.57 3.87 -18.48
CA PRO A 127 -11.04 3.80 -18.46
C PRO A 127 -11.61 3.07 -17.24
N ASP A 128 -10.86 2.13 -16.67
CA ASP A 128 -11.22 1.34 -15.50
C ASP A 128 -10.82 1.99 -14.17
N ALA A 129 -10.16 3.16 -14.17
CA ALA A 129 -9.73 3.84 -12.95
C ALA A 129 -10.90 4.11 -11.99
N ASP A 130 -12.09 4.39 -12.52
CA ASP A 130 -13.30 4.62 -11.71
C ASP A 130 -13.76 3.36 -10.98
N ALA A 131 -13.50 2.15 -11.49
CA ALA A 131 -13.83 0.91 -10.79
C ALA A 131 -13.07 0.79 -9.46
N TYR A 132 -11.86 1.34 -9.37
CA TYR A 132 -11.02 1.28 -8.17
C TYR A 132 -11.18 2.48 -7.25
N PHE A 133 -11.27 3.69 -7.82
CA PHE A 133 -11.23 4.93 -7.04
C PHE A 133 -12.58 5.62 -6.87
N ARG A 134 -13.57 5.35 -7.74
CA ARG A 134 -14.90 6.01 -7.74
C ARG A 134 -16.00 5.02 -8.16
N PRO A 135 -16.23 3.93 -7.39
CA PRO A 135 -17.09 2.81 -7.80
C PRO A 135 -18.54 3.20 -8.12
N LEU A 136 -19.06 4.29 -7.52
CA LEU A 136 -20.39 4.82 -7.82
C LEU A 136 -20.52 5.46 -9.22
N LYS A 137 -19.41 5.91 -9.82
CA LYS A 137 -19.37 6.47 -11.18
C LYS A 137 -19.08 5.41 -12.25
N PHE A 138 -18.59 4.25 -11.84
CA PHE A 138 -18.29 3.17 -12.76
C PHE A 138 -19.56 2.41 -13.13
N THR A 139 -19.78 2.23 -14.43
CA THR A 139 -21.02 1.66 -14.98
C THR A 139 -21.06 0.13 -14.96
N GLY A 140 -19.92 -0.54 -14.81
CA GLY A 140 -19.84 -2.00 -14.80
C GLY A 140 -20.13 -2.61 -13.43
N ASN A 141 -20.71 -3.83 -13.42
CA ASN A 141 -20.88 -4.58 -12.18
C ASN A 141 -19.53 -5.17 -11.73
N HIS A 142 -19.02 -4.66 -10.62
CA HIS A 142 -17.77 -5.07 -9.99
C HIS A 142 -17.99 -5.42 -8.51
N TRP A 143 -19.25 -5.60 -8.10
CA TRP A 143 -19.63 -5.90 -6.73
C TRP A 143 -19.45 -7.40 -6.46
N PRO A 144 -18.77 -7.82 -5.38
CA PRO A 144 -18.63 -9.24 -5.03
C PRO A 144 -20.00 -9.91 -4.83
N ASN A 145 -20.93 -9.20 -4.21
CA ASN A 145 -22.35 -9.52 -4.06
C ASN A 145 -23.13 -9.08 -5.31
N PHE A 146 -22.76 -9.62 -6.48
CA PHE A 146 -23.27 -9.17 -7.77
C PHE A 146 -24.81 -9.14 -7.89
N TRP A 147 -25.52 -10.01 -7.14
CA TRP A 147 -26.98 -10.05 -7.12
C TRP A 147 -27.62 -8.84 -6.45
N GLN A 148 -26.88 -8.11 -5.60
CA GLN A 148 -27.34 -6.87 -4.95
C GLN A 148 -26.95 -5.61 -5.74
N HIS A 149 -26.25 -5.74 -6.86
CA HIS A 149 -25.90 -4.60 -7.72
C HIS A 149 -27.17 -4.02 -8.37
N PRO A 150 -27.33 -2.69 -8.56
CA PRO A 150 -28.54 -2.09 -9.14
C PRO A 150 -28.99 -2.69 -10.49
N THR A 151 -28.06 -3.17 -11.32
CA THR A 151 -28.39 -3.85 -12.59
C THR A 151 -28.95 -5.27 -12.42
N LYS A 152 -28.78 -5.88 -11.26
CA LYS A 152 -29.21 -7.23 -10.89
C LYS A 152 -30.13 -7.27 -9.67
N GLU A 153 -30.49 -6.10 -9.13
CA GLU A 153 -31.36 -5.96 -7.96
C GLU A 153 -32.71 -6.66 -8.14
N HIS A 154 -33.23 -6.70 -9.37
CA HIS A 154 -34.44 -7.45 -9.73
C HIS A 154 -34.38 -8.97 -9.43
N LEU A 155 -33.19 -9.53 -9.21
CA LEU A 155 -33.03 -10.93 -8.80
C LEU A 155 -33.22 -11.13 -7.29
N VAL A 156 -33.09 -10.07 -6.50
CA VAL A 156 -33.29 -10.13 -5.06
C VAL A 156 -34.79 -10.10 -4.78
N PRO A 157 -35.34 -11.15 -4.14
CA PRO A 157 -36.73 -11.10 -3.72
C PRO A 157 -36.89 -10.01 -2.65
N HIS A 158 -37.91 -9.16 -2.80
CA HIS A 158 -38.29 -8.17 -1.81
C HIS A 158 -39.54 -8.66 -1.08
N PRO A 159 -39.39 -9.51 -0.04
CA PRO A 159 -40.53 -10.05 0.67
C PRO A 159 -41.29 -8.94 1.39
N GLU A 160 -42.62 -9.07 1.41
CA GLU A 160 -43.43 -8.16 2.21
C GLU A 160 -43.22 -8.48 3.69
N TRP A 161 -42.70 -7.52 4.44
CA TRP A 161 -42.44 -7.66 5.87
C TRP A 161 -43.28 -6.68 6.69
N ARG A 162 -43.75 -7.13 7.85
CA ARG A 162 -44.50 -6.31 8.81
C ARG A 162 -44.09 -6.59 10.24
N ARG A 163 -44.12 -5.55 11.07
CA ARG A 163 -43.96 -5.67 12.52
C ARG A 163 -45.30 -5.92 13.19
N TYR A 164 -45.31 -6.87 14.13
CA TYR A 164 -46.50 -7.26 14.86
C TYR A 164 -46.40 -6.83 16.32
N PRO A 165 -47.16 -5.79 16.77
CA PRO A 165 -47.09 -5.29 18.14
C PRO A 165 -47.41 -6.36 19.19
N HIS A 166 -48.39 -7.23 18.89
CA HIS A 166 -48.79 -8.33 19.78
C HIS A 166 -47.71 -9.42 19.94
N LEU A 167 -46.69 -9.43 19.08
CA LEU A 167 -45.51 -10.30 19.20
C LEU A 167 -44.31 -9.55 19.81
N GLY A 168 -44.54 -8.43 20.51
CA GLY A 168 -43.46 -7.58 21.03
C GLY A 168 -42.73 -6.79 19.93
N GLY A 169 -43.38 -6.53 18.80
CA GLY A 169 -42.81 -5.73 17.70
C GLY A 169 -41.90 -6.48 16.74
N ILE A 170 -41.90 -7.83 16.77
CA ILE A 170 -41.11 -8.67 15.86
C ILE A 170 -41.51 -8.44 14.39
N THR A 171 -40.53 -8.28 13.52
CA THR A 171 -40.70 -8.25 12.06
C THR A 171 -40.86 -9.67 11.52
N ARG A 172 -41.92 -9.94 10.73
CA ARG A 172 -42.11 -11.21 10.01
C ARG A 172 -42.43 -10.95 8.54
N VAL A 173 -42.03 -11.89 7.69
CA VAL A 173 -42.43 -11.97 6.28
C VAL A 173 -43.88 -12.46 6.21
N ILE A 174 -44.68 -11.83 5.35
CA ILE A 174 -46.10 -12.14 5.14
C ILE A 174 -46.27 -13.26 4.08
N ASP A 175 -45.35 -13.30 3.12
CA ASP A 175 -45.43 -14.20 1.97
C ASP A 175 -45.53 -15.69 2.38
N ALA A 176 -46.46 -16.40 1.75
CA ALA A 176 -46.65 -17.82 1.98
C ALA A 176 -45.46 -18.63 1.43
N PRO A 177 -44.95 -19.64 2.17
CA PRO A 177 -43.90 -20.51 1.66
C PRO A 177 -44.40 -21.32 0.47
N LYS A 178 -43.57 -21.47 -0.56
CA LYS A 178 -43.88 -22.33 -1.70
C LYS A 178 -43.84 -23.81 -1.26
N PRO A 179 -44.79 -24.65 -1.69
CA PRO A 179 -44.75 -26.07 -1.40
C PRO A 179 -43.50 -26.70 -2.03
N LEU A 180 -42.79 -27.51 -1.25
CA LEU A 180 -41.66 -28.31 -1.75
C LEU A 180 -42.22 -29.60 -2.36
N THR A 181 -41.74 -29.99 -3.54
CA THR A 181 -42.09 -31.27 -4.18
C THR A 181 -41.50 -32.42 -3.37
N THR A 182 -42.35 -33.34 -2.90
CA THR A 182 -41.95 -34.46 -2.03
C THR A 182 -41.90 -35.81 -2.75
N HIS A 183 -42.29 -35.87 -4.02
CA HIS A 183 -42.31 -37.11 -4.82
C HIS A 183 -41.68 -36.84 -6.20
N TYR A 184 -40.87 -37.79 -6.67
CA TYR A 184 -40.24 -37.81 -8.00
C TYR A 184 -41.15 -38.49 -9.02
#